data_AF-A0A455UDY2-F1
#
_entry.id   AF-A0A455UDY2-F1
#
_cell.length_a   1.000
_cell.length_b   1.000
_cell.length_c   1.000
_cell.angle_alpha   90.00
_cell.angle_beta   90.00
_cell.angle_gamma   90.00
#
_symmetry.space_group_name_H-M   'P 1'
#
loop_
_entity.id
_entity.type
_entity.pdbx_description
1 polymer ?
#
loop_
_entity_poly.entity_id
_entity_poly.type
_entity_poly.pdbx_seq_one_letter_code
_entity_poly.pdbx_strand_id
1 'polypeptide(L)' 'MLDVMGFARFFTLMEAPLQQPTTLNDALEELPEEPADEEGLRDRILEAHRILMHMNEHNREQFQPLVEMLESQDATTHN' A
#
# COMPACT_ATOMS: atom_id res chain seq x y z
N MET A 1 -7.41 4.29 -16.51
CA MET A 1 -6.22 3.79 -15.79
C MET A 1 -6.24 4.21 -14.31
N LEU A 2 -6.44 5.50 -13.98
CA LEU A 2 -6.61 5.95 -12.59
C LEU A 2 -7.88 5.39 -11.91
N ASP A 3 -8.99 5.26 -12.65
CA ASP A 3 -10.20 4.56 -12.19
C ASP A 3 -9.94 3.11 -11.84
N VAL A 4 -9.21 2.40 -12.70
CA VAL A 4 -8.93 0.96 -12.58
C VAL A 4 -8.08 0.68 -11.33
N MET A 5 -7.15 1.59 -11.00
CA MET A 5 -6.34 1.47 -9.78
C MET A 5 -7.05 1.99 -8.52
N GLY A 6 -8.25 2.58 -8.63
CA GLY A 6 -9.03 3.10 -7.49
C GLY A 6 -8.54 4.44 -6.95
N PHE A 7 -7.72 5.16 -7.72
CA PHE A 7 -7.20 6.48 -7.34
C PHE A 7 -7.98 7.62 -7.98
N ALA A 8 -9.24 7.40 -8.39
CA ALA A 8 -10.13 8.44 -8.86
C ALA A 8 -10.45 9.40 -7.69
N ARG A 9 -9.53 10.34 -7.43
CA ARG A 9 -9.54 11.25 -6.30
C ARG A 9 -10.26 12.55 -6.64
N PHE A 10 -10.95 13.08 -5.62
CA PHE A 10 -11.48 14.43 -5.58
C PHE A 10 -10.35 15.44 -5.47
N PHE A 11 -10.44 16.54 -6.23
CA PHE A 11 -9.48 17.64 -6.19
C PHE A 11 -10.07 18.81 -5.40
N THR A 12 -9.40 19.22 -4.33
CA THR A 12 -9.69 20.50 -3.68
C THR A 12 -8.98 21.59 -4.47
N LEU A 13 -9.75 22.45 -5.14
CA LEU A 13 -9.21 23.60 -5.86
C LEU A 13 -8.80 24.67 -4.84
N MET A 14 -7.53 25.07 -4.90
CA MET A 14 -6.96 26.10 -4.04
C MET A 14 -6.77 27.39 -4.83
N GLU A 15 -7.15 28.54 -4.27
CA GLU A 15 -7.03 29.84 -4.92
C GLU A 15 -5.58 30.36 -5.00
N ALA A 16 -4.69 29.81 -4.19
CA ALA A 16 -3.27 30.15 -4.18
C ALA A 16 -2.41 28.87 -4.18
N PRO A 17 -1.18 28.92 -4.73
CA PRO A 17 -0.24 27.82 -4.63
C PRO A 17 0.00 27.46 -3.16
N LEU A 18 0.07 26.17 -2.85
CA LEU A 18 0.53 25.73 -1.54
C LEU A 18 1.94 26.29 -1.34
N GLN A 19 2.11 27.18 -0.35
CA GLN A 19 3.44 27.57 0.09
C GLN A 19 4.09 26.29 0.59
N GLN A 20 5.11 25.80 -0.14
CA GLN A 20 5.90 24.67 0.36
C GLN A 20 6.38 25.07 1.75
N PRO A 21 6.02 24.34 2.81
CA PRO A 21 6.71 24.49 4.08
C PRO A 21 8.19 24.33 3.76
N THR A 22 9.01 25.31 4.14
CA THR A 22 10.46 25.29 3.93
C THR A 22 11.11 24.02 4.50
N THR A 23 10.40 23.30 5.37
CA THR A 23 10.78 22.01 5.94
C THR A 23 10.66 20.81 4.98
N LEU A 24 9.87 20.86 3.90
CA LEU A 24 9.74 19.69 2.98
C LEU A 24 10.90 19.54 2.00
N ASN A 25 11.64 20.61 1.71
CA ASN A 25 12.81 20.53 0.83
C ASN A 25 14.05 19.97 1.57
N ASP A 26 14.12 20.12 2.90
CA ASP A 26 15.20 19.56 3.74
C ASP A 26 14.84 18.19 4.35
N ALA A 27 13.57 17.76 4.29
CA ALA A 27 13.07 16.56 4.99
C ALA A 27 12.56 15.44 4.06
N LEU A 28 13.00 15.40 2.80
CA LEU A 28 12.94 14.17 2.01
C LEU A 28 14.12 13.27 2.42
N GLU A 29 14.15 12.89 3.70
CA GLU A 29 15.08 11.90 4.20
C GLU A 29 14.64 10.53 3.67
N GLU A 30 15.62 9.71 3.28
CA GLU A 30 15.37 8.33 2.92
C GLU A 30 14.78 7.62 4.14
N LEU A 31 13.69 6.86 3.93
CA LEU A 31 13.10 6.08 5.02
C LEU A 31 14.17 5.10 5.54
N PRO A 32 14.27 4.93 6.87
CA PRO A 32 15.22 3.98 7.44
C PRO A 32 14.93 2.58 6.91
N GLU A 33 15.99 1.86 6.55
CA GLU A 33 15.89 0.45 6.20
C GLU A 33 15.48 -0.36 7.44
N GLU A 34 14.29 -0.94 7.40
CA GLU A 34 13.80 -1.84 8.43
C GLU A 34 14.04 -3.28 7.98
N PRO A 35 15.07 -3.98 8.53
CA PRO A 35 15.35 -5.35 8.17
C PRO A 35 14.15 -6.22 8.55
N ALA A 36 13.64 -6.95 7.57
CA ALA A 36 12.59 -7.95 7.79
C ALA A 36 13.17 -9.32 7.45
N ASP A 37 12.88 -10.30 8.29
CA ASP A 37 13.00 -11.70 7.91
C ASP A 37 11.88 -12.07 6.93
N GLU A 38 11.89 -13.33 6.47
CA GLU A 38 10.92 -13.79 5.47
C GLU A 38 9.46 -13.65 5.95
N GLU A 39 9.21 -13.89 7.24
CA GLU A 39 7.91 -13.75 7.87
C GLU A 39 7.47 -12.28 7.93
N GLY A 40 8.35 -11.38 8.42
CA GLY A 40 8.05 -9.95 8.45
C GLY A 40 7.87 -9.32 7.07
N LEU A 41 8.58 -9.81 6.06
CA LEU A 41 8.39 -9.38 4.67
C LEU A 41 7.03 -9.84 4.13
N ARG A 42 6.66 -11.09 4.43
CA ARG A 42 5.36 -11.66 4.04
C ARG A 42 4.20 -10.88 4.65
N ASP A 43 4.26 -10.59 5.94
CA ASP A 43 3.23 -9.81 6.63
C ASP A 43 3.03 -8.42 6.00
N ARG A 44 4.14 -7.73 5.69
CA ARG A 44 4.11 -6.43 4.99
C ARG A 44 3.48 -6.54 3.61
N ILE A 45 3.78 -7.61 2.86
CA ILE A 45 3.18 -7.86 1.54
C ILE A 45 1.68 -8.11 1.67
N LEU A 46 1.25 -8.95 2.62
CA LEU A 46 -0.16 -9.24 2.87
C LEU A 46 -0.93 -7.98 3.26
N GLU A 47 -0.39 -7.17 4.16
CA GLU A 47 -0.98 -5.90 4.57
C GLU A 47 -1.16 -4.94 3.39
N ALA A 48 -0.12 -4.76 2.58
CA ALA A 48 -0.17 -3.89 1.40
C ALA A 48 -1.27 -4.34 0.42
N HIS A 49 -1.35 -5.63 0.12
CA HIS A 49 -2.38 -6.15 -0.78
C HIS A 49 -3.77 -6.02 -0.19
N ARG A 50 -3.96 -6.26 1.11
CA ARG A 50 -5.24 -6.00 1.79
C ARG A 50 -5.66 -4.54 1.65
N ILE A 51 -4.76 -3.58 1.84
CA ILE A 51 -5.06 -2.15 1.64
C ILE A 51 -5.53 -1.91 0.20
N LEU A 52 -4.78 -2.41 -0.80
CA LEU A 52 -5.13 -2.26 -2.21
C LEU A 52 -6.49 -2.86 -2.56
N MET A 53 -6.84 -4.03 -1.99
CA MET A 53 -8.16 -4.67 -2.17
C MET A 53 -9.31 -3.86 -1.58
N HIS A 54 -9.06 -3.01 -0.58
CA HIS A 54 -10.08 -2.12 -0.01
C HIS A 54 -10.25 -0.83 -0.82
N MET A 55 -9.35 -0.53 -1.78
CA MET A 55 -9.43 0.71 -2.56
C MET A 55 -10.50 0.67 -3.66
N ASN A 56 -10.69 -0.48 -4.31
CA ASN A 56 -11.77 -0.69 -5.27
C ASN A 56 -12.04 -2.19 -5.49
N GLU A 57 -13.19 -2.53 -6.09
CA GLU A 57 -13.62 -3.91 -6.34
C GLU A 57 -12.72 -4.66 -7.34
N HIS A 58 -12.23 -3.98 -8.38
CA HIS A 58 -11.29 -4.56 -9.33
C HIS A 58 -9.98 -5.03 -8.66
N ASN A 59 -9.40 -4.23 -7.77
CA ASN A 59 -8.20 -4.58 -7.01
C ASN A 59 -8.48 -5.79 -6.10
N ARG A 60 -9.66 -5.84 -5.47
CA ARG A 60 -10.08 -7.01 -4.68
C ARG A 60 -10.06 -8.29 -5.53
N GLU A 61 -10.73 -8.27 -6.68
CA GLU A 61 -10.78 -9.44 -7.57
C GLU A 61 -9.40 -9.89 -8.05
N GLN A 62 -8.50 -8.94 -8.34
CA GLN A 62 -7.16 -9.26 -8.84
C GLN A 62 -6.23 -9.81 -7.74
N PHE A 63 -6.29 -9.28 -6.52
CA PHE A 63 -5.33 -9.62 -5.47
C PHE A 63 -5.81 -10.72 -4.52
N GLN A 64 -7.12 -10.98 -4.44
CA GLN A 64 -7.69 -11.97 -3.53
C GLN A 64 -7.09 -13.38 -3.68
N PRO A 65 -6.88 -13.94 -4.90
CA PRO A 65 -6.27 -15.27 -5.04
C PRO A 65 -4.84 -15.35 -4.49
N LEU A 66 -4.06 -14.27 -4.63
CA LEU A 66 -2.69 -14.21 -4.13
C LEU A 66 -2.66 -14.17 -2.60
N VAL A 67 -3.54 -13.37 -1.99
CA VAL A 67 -3.63 -13.24 -0.52
C VAL A 67 -4.09 -14.55 0.10
N GLU A 68 -5.12 -15.19 -0.45
CA GLU A 68 -5.60 -16.50 0.03
C GLU A 68 -4.51 -17.58 -0.06
N MET A 69 -3.73 -17.60 -1.16
CA MET A 69 -2.61 -18.52 -1.30
C MET A 69 -1.54 -18.29 -0.21
N LEU A 70 -1.13 -17.05 0.01
CA LEU A 70 -0.09 -16.72 0.99
C LEU A 70 -0.54 -17.04 2.43
N GLU A 71 -1.77 -16.68 2.81
CA GLU A 71 -2.32 -16.98 4.14
C GLU A 71 -2.47 -18.50 4.38
N SER A 72 -2.80 -19.27 3.34
CA SER A 72 -2.92 -20.73 3.45
C SER A 72 -1.57 -21.41 3.73
N GLN A 73 -0.47 -20.83 3.23
CA GLN A 73 0.87 -21.34 3.50
C GLN A 73 1.27 -21.12 4.96
N ASP A 74 0.90 -19.98 5.56
CA ASP A 74 1.18 -19.71 6.98
C ASP A 74 0.47 -20.69 7.92
N ALA A 75 -0.79 -21.02 7.61
CA ALA A 75 -1.55 -22.00 8.37
C ALA A 75 -0.94 -23.41 8.32
N THR A 76 -0.25 -23.75 7.23
CA THR A 76 0.42 -25.05 7.08
C THR A 76 1.80 -25.11 7.73
N THR A 77 2.51 -23.98 7.86
CA THR A 77 3.84 -23.93 8.49
C THR A 77 3.78 -23.95 10.01
N HIS A 78 2.65 -23.55 10.61
CA HIS A 78 2.41 -23.54 12.05
C HIS A 78 1.71 -24.81 12.59
N ASN A 79 1.63 -25.91 11.82
CA ASN A 79 1.10 -27.22 12.25
C ASN A 79 2.19 -28.29 12.28
#